data_AF-A0A0Q6GUM1-F1
#
_entry.id   AF-A0A0Q6GUM1-F1
#
_cell.length_a   1.000
_cell.length_b   1.000
_cell.length_c   1.000
_cell.angle_alpha   90.00
_cell.angle_beta   90.00
_cell.angle_gamma   90.00
#
_symmetry.space_group_name_H-M   'P 1'
#
loop_
_entity.id
_entity.type
_entity.pdbx_description
1 polymer ?
#
loop_
_entity_poly.entity_id
_entity_poly.type
_entity_poly.pdbx_seq_one_letter_code
_entity_poly.pdbx_strand_id
1 'polypeptide(L)'
;MTLTDAALQPTLDRVVEEMRSVWADRTNDADFKVSYPMRMHHPRLAQMFSNLLGNALTHGSPDTPVKIVAETTDEAFELWIANAGDPIPEDAPERLFQRFTRPVSQRSKEGLGLGLYIAA
;
A
#
# COMPACT_ATOMS: atom_id res chain seq x y z
N MET A 1 -5.46 -14.72 14.81
CA MET A 1 -4.39 -14.01 14.09
C MET A 1 -3.08 -14.36 14.77
N THR A 2 -2.21 -15.11 14.10
CA THR A 2 -0.95 -15.58 14.68
C THR A 2 0.16 -14.58 14.36
N LEU A 3 0.87 -14.10 15.38
CA LEU A 3 2.07 -13.30 15.21
C LEU A 3 3.28 -14.24 15.07
N THR A 4 4.19 -13.91 14.16
CA THR A 4 5.41 -14.67 13.92
C THR A 4 6.60 -13.72 13.96
N ASP A 5 7.68 -14.15 14.59
CA ASP A 5 8.99 -13.49 14.53
C ASP A 5 9.70 -13.91 13.24
N ALA A 6 9.56 -13.12 12.18
CA ALA A 6 10.21 -13.39 10.90
C ALA A 6 10.62 -12.10 10.18
N ALA A 7 11.51 -12.24 9.20
CA ALA A 7 11.95 -11.13 8.37
C ALA A 7 10.77 -10.55 7.57
N LEU A 8 10.67 -9.23 7.50
CA LEU A 8 9.60 -8.55 6.77
C LEU A 8 9.86 -8.52 5.26
N GLN A 9 11.13 -8.43 4.85
CA GLN A 9 11.57 -8.33 3.45
C GLN A 9 10.84 -9.32 2.50
N PRO A 10 10.78 -10.64 2.78
CA PRO A 10 10.13 -11.58 1.86
C PRO A 10 8.63 -11.33 1.70
N THR A 11 7.96 -10.79 2.72
CA THR A 11 6.54 -10.43 2.65
C THR A 11 6.33 -9.20 1.77
N LEU A 12 7.20 -8.19 1.90
CA LEU A 12 7.14 -6.98 1.10
C LEU A 12 7.46 -7.26 -0.37
N ASP A 13 8.55 -7.99 -0.64
CA ASP A 13 8.96 -8.35 -2.00
C ASP A 13 7.88 -9.13 -2.74
N ARG A 14 7.22 -10.09 -2.04
CA ARG A 14 6.12 -10.86 -2.61
C ARG A 14 4.97 -9.97 -3.10
N VAL A 15 4.59 -8.96 -2.32
CA VAL A 15 3.50 -8.04 -2.69
C VAL A 15 3.92 -7.14 -3.85
N VAL A 16 5.15 -6.63 -3.84
CA VAL A 16 5.67 -5.82 -4.96
C VAL A 16 5.65 -6.63 -6.25
N GLU A 17 6.09 -7.88 -6.21
CA GLU A 17 6.12 -8.76 -7.38
C GLU A 17 4.70 -9.10 -7.88
N GLU A 18 3.77 -9.41 -6.97
CA GLU A 18 2.35 -9.62 -7.31
C GLU A 18 1.77 -8.38 -8.02
N MET A 19 2.07 -7.18 -7.53
CA MET A 19 1.58 -5.93 -8.12
C MET A 19 2.22 -5.63 -9.46
N ARG A 20 3.52 -5.92 -9.65
CA ARG A 20 4.19 -5.79 -10.95
C ARG A 20 3.57 -6.69 -12.01
N SER A 21 3.19 -7.90 -11.65
CA SER A 21 2.53 -8.85 -12.55
C SER A 21 1.16 -8.36 -13.02
N VAL A 22 0.38 -7.73 -12.13
CA VAL A 22 -0.96 -7.18 -12.45
C VAL A 22 -0.86 -5.85 -13.19
N TRP A 23 0.11 -5.00 -12.86
CA TRP A 23 0.28 -3.64 -13.38
C TRP A 23 1.55 -3.50 -14.22
N ALA A 24 1.68 -4.33 -15.28
CA ALA A 24 2.90 -4.39 -16.10
C ALA A 24 3.33 -3.05 -16.72
N ASP A 25 2.36 -2.15 -17.01
CA ASP A 25 2.62 -0.82 -17.58
C ASP A 25 2.94 0.25 -16.53
N ARG A 26 3.01 -0.12 -15.24
CA ARG A 26 3.27 0.81 -14.14
C ARG A 26 4.62 0.51 -13.51
N THR A 27 5.32 1.56 -13.09
CA THR A 27 6.60 1.44 -12.40
C THR A 27 6.44 1.66 -10.90
N ASN A 28 7.27 0.96 -10.13
CA ASN A 28 7.41 1.15 -8.70
C ASN A 28 8.89 1.12 -8.30
N ASP A 29 9.24 1.97 -7.35
CA ASP A 29 10.58 2.14 -6.81
C ASP A 29 10.53 1.81 -5.32
N ALA A 30 11.23 0.75 -4.91
CA ALA A 30 11.14 0.17 -3.57
C ALA A 30 12.50 0.23 -2.86
N ASP A 31 12.54 0.92 -1.72
CA ASP A 31 13.69 0.99 -0.81
C ASP A 31 13.31 0.38 0.55
N PHE A 32 13.79 -0.83 0.82
CA PHE A 32 13.47 -1.58 2.04
C PHE A 32 14.70 -1.71 2.93
N LYS A 33 14.63 -1.08 4.11
CA LYS A 33 15.61 -1.12 5.19
C LYS A 33 15.03 -1.87 6.39
N VAL A 34 14.68 -3.14 6.16
CA VAL A 34 14.05 -4.02 7.15
C VAL A 34 14.99 -5.16 7.57
N SER A 35 15.97 -4.83 8.41
CA SER A 35 17.17 -5.67 8.59
C SER A 35 17.04 -6.77 9.66
N TYR A 36 15.98 -6.80 10.46
CA TYR A 36 15.78 -7.81 11.50
C TYR A 36 14.35 -8.36 11.53
N PRO A 37 14.16 -9.59 12.08
CA PRO A 37 12.84 -10.15 12.29
C PRO A 37 11.99 -9.28 13.23
N MET A 38 10.72 -9.14 12.91
CA MET A 38 9.75 -8.47 13.79
C MET A 38 8.54 -9.36 14.03
N ARG A 39 8.03 -9.33 15.25
CA ARG A 39 6.85 -10.09 15.63
C ARG A 39 5.58 -9.49 15.02
N MET A 40 5.17 -10.00 13.86
CA MET A 40 4.10 -9.41 13.05
C MET A 40 3.13 -10.48 12.53
N HIS A 41 1.94 -10.03 12.11
CA HIS A 41 1.00 -10.88 11.38
C HIS A 41 1.21 -10.72 9.88
N HIS A 42 2.17 -11.47 9.31
CA HIS A 42 2.60 -11.32 7.91
C HIS A 42 1.45 -11.31 6.87
N PRO A 43 0.41 -12.18 6.96
CA PRO A 43 -0.71 -12.10 6.01
C PRO A 43 -1.50 -10.78 6.08
N ARG A 44 -1.55 -10.14 7.26
CA ARG A 44 -2.23 -8.85 7.42
C ARG A 44 -1.38 -7.71 6.90
N LEU A 45 -0.07 -7.74 7.16
CA LEU A 45 0.88 -6.82 6.55
C LEU A 45 0.78 -6.89 5.02
N ALA A 46 0.81 -8.09 4.45
CA ALA A 46 0.68 -8.28 3.00
C ALA A 46 -0.64 -7.72 2.46
N GLN A 47 -1.77 -7.94 3.15
CA GLN A 47 -3.08 -7.42 2.76
C GLN A 47 -3.17 -5.89 2.84
N MET A 48 -2.65 -5.30 3.93
CA MET A 48 -2.59 -3.85 4.10
C MET A 48 -1.74 -3.22 3.00
N PHE A 49 -0.55 -3.78 2.79
CA PHE A 49 0.37 -3.29 1.76
C PHE A 49 -0.22 -3.40 0.35
N SER A 50 -0.82 -4.53 -0.01
CA SER A 50 -1.45 -4.71 -1.32
C SER A 50 -2.58 -3.71 -1.57
N ASN A 51 -3.36 -3.39 -0.54
CA ASN A 51 -4.43 -2.40 -0.65
C ASN A 51 -3.88 -0.98 -0.86
N LEU A 52 -2.88 -0.58 -0.07
CA LEU A 52 -2.27 0.76 -0.19
C LEU A 52 -1.56 0.92 -1.54
N LEU A 53 -0.76 -0.07 -1.95
CA LEU A 53 -0.05 -0.06 -3.22
C LEU A 53 -1.02 -0.12 -4.41
N GLY A 54 -2.07 -0.94 -4.32
CA GLY A 54 -3.12 -1.00 -5.35
C GLY A 54 -3.81 0.35 -5.54
N ASN A 55 -4.11 1.07 -4.46
CA ASN A 55 -4.68 2.41 -4.54
C ASN A 55 -3.71 3.41 -5.20
N ALA A 56 -2.44 3.38 -4.81
CA ALA A 56 -1.40 4.23 -5.38
C ALA A 56 -1.22 3.99 -6.89
N LEU A 57 -1.26 2.73 -7.34
CA LEU A 57 -1.19 2.35 -8.76
C LEU A 57 -2.45 2.75 -9.54
N THR A 58 -3.63 2.65 -8.90
CA THR A 58 -4.93 2.96 -9.51
C THR A 58 -5.13 4.46 -9.75
N HIS A 59 -4.76 5.27 -8.75
CA HIS A 59 -4.99 6.71 -8.71
C HIS A 59 -3.76 7.55 -9.07
N GLY A 60 -2.58 6.95 -9.07
CA GLY A 60 -1.35 7.68 -9.38
C GLY A 60 -1.16 7.98 -10.86
N SER A 61 -0.37 9.02 -11.15
CA SER A 61 0.10 9.35 -12.49
C SER A 61 0.83 8.16 -13.13
N PRO A 62 0.54 7.80 -14.40
CA PRO A 62 1.22 6.72 -15.11
C PRO A 62 2.69 7.03 -15.41
N ASP A 63 3.06 8.30 -15.50
CA ASP A 63 4.40 8.73 -15.91
C ASP A 63 5.40 8.83 -14.74
N THR A 64 4.95 8.55 -13.51
CA THR A 64 5.78 8.65 -12.30
C THR A 64 5.70 7.36 -11.50
N PRO A 65 6.85 6.78 -11.09
CA PRO A 65 6.85 5.57 -10.30
C PRO A 65 6.18 5.79 -8.95
N VAL A 66 5.46 4.77 -8.47
CA VAL A 66 5.03 4.72 -7.07
C VAL A 66 6.27 4.46 -6.20
N LYS A 67 6.56 5.36 -5.27
CA LYS A 67 7.66 5.20 -4.31
C LYS A 67 7.18 4.41 -3.11
N ILE A 68 7.96 3.42 -2.71
CA ILE A 68 7.68 2.54 -1.59
C ILE A 68 8.93 2.55 -0.71
N VAL A 69 8.76 2.95 0.54
CA VAL A 69 9.85 2.95 1.53
C VAL A 69 9.38 2.13 2.72
N ALA A 70 10.22 1.23 3.19
CA ALA A 70 9.95 0.47 4.40
C ALA A 70 11.18 0.48 5.31
N GLU A 71 11.02 0.81 6.57
CA GLU A 71 12.11 0.86 7.54
C GLU A 71 11.69 0.18 8.84
N THR A 72 12.63 -0.55 9.44
CA THR A 72 12.49 -1.03 10.81
C THR A 72 13.40 -0.20 11.71
N THR A 73 12.81 0.41 12.75
CA THR A 73 13.52 1.06 13.86
C THR A 73 13.34 0.24 15.13
N ASP A 74 14.15 0.51 16.17
CA ASP A 74 14.07 -0.22 17.44
C ASP A 74 12.66 -0.19 18.07
N GLU A 75 11.84 0.79 17.69
CA GLU A 75 10.51 1.03 18.25
C GLU A 75 9.37 0.60 17.32
N ALA A 76 9.58 0.62 16.00
CA ALA A 76 8.49 0.47 15.04
C ALA A 76 8.91 -0.10 13.69
N PHE A 77 7.90 -0.52 12.93
CA PHE A 77 8.00 -0.72 11.50
C PHE A 77 7.21 0.38 10.82
N GLU A 78 7.83 1.06 9.88
CA GLU A 78 7.22 2.15 9.12
C GLU A 78 7.21 1.80 7.63
N LEU A 79 6.05 1.99 6.99
CA LEU A 79 5.83 1.74 5.57
C LEU A 79 5.17 2.96 4.93
N TRP A 80 5.85 3.56 3.97
CA TRP A 80 5.35 4.69 3.19
C TRP A 80 5.15 4.30 1.74
N ILE A 81 4.02 4.74 1.19
CA ILE A 81 3.66 4.56 -0.21
C ILE A 81 3.24 5.93 -0.73
N ALA A 82 3.96 6.42 -1.74
CA ALA A 82 3.73 7.73 -2.32
C ALA A 82 3.57 7.62 -3.84
N ASN A 83 2.55 8.26 -4.38
CA ASN A 83 2.34 8.41 -5.81
C ASN A 83 2.12 9.89 -6.16
N ALA A 84 2.55 10.30 -7.36
CA ALA A 84 2.07 11.54 -7.95
C ALA A 84 0.60 11.36 -8.39
N GLY A 85 -0.19 12.42 -8.42
CA GLY A 85 -1.59 12.36 -8.84
C GLY A 85 -2.36 13.60 -8.39
N ASP A 86 -3.67 13.57 -8.58
CA ASP A 86 -4.53 14.64 -8.08
C ASP A 86 -4.48 14.69 -6.54
N PRO A 87 -4.45 15.90 -5.95
CA PRO A 87 -4.43 16.05 -4.51
C PRO A 87 -5.70 15.47 -3.89
N ILE A 88 -5.54 14.84 -2.73
CA ILE A 88 -6.66 14.42 -1.90
C ILE A 88 -7.39 15.69 -1.41
N PRO A 89 -8.72 15.81 -1.59
CA PRO A 89 -9.48 16.94 -1.07
C PRO A 89 -9.31 17.09 0.45
N GLU A 90 -9.23 18.33 0.95
CA GLU A 90 -8.97 18.61 2.37
C GLU A 90 -10.05 18.04 3.32
N ASP A 91 -11.27 17.81 2.83
CA ASP A 91 -12.40 17.23 3.57
C ASP A 91 -12.48 15.69 3.51
N ALA A 92 -11.57 15.06 2.78
CA ALA A 92 -11.58 13.62 2.54
C ALA A 92 -10.86 12.72 3.58
N PRO A 93 -9.89 13.16 4.41
CA PRO A 93 -9.06 12.24 5.21
C PRO A 93 -9.85 11.28 6.09
N GLU A 94 -10.83 11.77 6.85
CA GLU A 94 -11.66 10.94 7.74
C GLU A 94 -12.62 10.01 6.97
N ARG A 95 -12.94 10.37 5.73
CA ARG A 95 -13.87 9.61 4.87
C ARG A 95 -13.14 8.54 4.07
N LEU A 96 -11.87 8.75 3.72
CA LEU A 96 -11.07 7.84 2.91
C LEU A 96 -10.93 6.45 3.54
N PHE A 97 -10.88 6.38 4.86
CA PHE A 97 -10.81 5.12 5.61
C PHE A 97 -12.18 4.54 5.93
N GLN A 98 -13.29 5.10 5.44
CA GLN A 98 -14.63 4.52 5.62
C GLN A 98 -14.94 3.49 4.52
N ARG A 99 -15.80 2.52 4.85
CA ARG A 99 -16.25 1.50 3.88
C ARG A 99 -17.04 2.16 2.75
N PHE A 100 -16.79 1.72 1.51
CA PHE A 100 -17.51 2.15 0.31
C PHE A 100 -17.31 3.61 -0.11
N THR A 101 -16.32 4.30 0.46
CA THR A 101 -15.99 5.66 0.04
C THR A 101 -15.40 5.66 -1.36
N ARG A 102 -15.98 6.46 -2.25
CA ARG A 102 -15.45 6.75 -3.59
C ARG A 102 -15.43 8.26 -3.82
N PRO A 103 -14.41 8.81 -4.49
CA PRO A 103 -14.48 10.15 -5.05
C PRO A 103 -15.67 10.22 -6.02
N VAL A 104 -16.50 11.26 -5.91
CA VAL A 104 -17.73 11.43 -6.71
C VAL A 104 -17.43 11.54 -8.22
N SER A 105 -16.17 11.80 -8.59
CA SER A 105 -15.73 12.12 -9.95
C SER A 105 -15.27 10.94 -10.82
N GLN A 106 -15.11 9.71 -10.30
CA GLN A 106 -14.60 8.58 -11.10
C GLN A 106 -15.54 7.36 -11.06
N ARG A 107 -16.43 7.28 -12.06
CA ARG A 107 -17.45 6.22 -12.20
C ARG A 107 -16.94 4.95 -12.91
N SER A 108 -15.64 4.83 -13.21
CA SER A 108 -15.16 3.84 -14.19
C SER A 108 -13.92 3.02 -13.79
N LYS A 109 -13.56 2.89 -12.50
CA LYS A 109 -12.51 1.94 -12.09
C LYS A 109 -13.02 0.97 -11.03
N GLU A 110 -12.85 -0.32 -11.31
CA GLU A 110 -13.28 -1.45 -10.49
C GLU A 110 -12.67 -1.39 -9.07
N GLY A 111 -13.50 -1.63 -8.05
CA GLY A 111 -13.09 -1.66 -6.65
C GLY A 111 -14.25 -1.34 -5.70
N LEU A 112 -14.42 -2.13 -4.64
CA LEU A 112 -15.53 -1.95 -3.68
C LEU A 112 -15.37 -0.70 -2.77
N GLY A 113 -14.28 0.08 -2.91
CA GLY A 113 -14.00 1.19 -1.99
C GLY A 113 -13.66 0.70 -0.58
N LEU A 114 -13.03 -0.48 -0.48
CA LEU A 114 -12.69 -1.13 0.80
C LEU A 114 -11.18 -1.15 1.07
N GLY A 115 -10.34 -0.80 0.08
CA GLY A 115 -8.89 -0.94 0.18
C GLY A 115 -8.30 -0.20 1.38
N LEU A 116 -8.58 1.10 1.51
CA LEU A 116 -8.13 1.90 2.66
C LEU A 116 -8.78 1.46 3.98
N TYR A 117 -10.07 1.08 3.97
CA TYR A 117 -10.75 0.56 5.17
C TYR A 117 -10.09 -0.72 5.71
N ILE A 118 -9.64 -1.63 4.84
CA ILE A 118 -8.99 -2.89 5.25
C ILE A 118 -7.53 -2.63 5.69
N ALA A 119 -6.92 -1.55 5.21
CA ALA A 119 -5.58 -1.13 5.61
C ALA A 119 -5.55 -0.35 6.94
N ALA A 120 -6.70 0.12 7.43
CA ALA A 120 -6.87 0.84 8.70
C ALA A 120 -6.87 -0.08 9.94
#